data_AF-A0A7Z9IKM2-F1
#
_entry.id   AF-A0A7Z9IKM2-F1
#
_cell.length_a   1.000
_cell.length_b   1.000
_cell.length_c   1.000
_cell.angle_alpha   90.00
_cell.angle_beta   90.00
_cell.angle_gamma   90.00
#
_symmetry.space_group_name_H-M   'P 1'
#
loop_
_entity.id
_entity.type
_entity.pdbx_description
1 polymer ?
#
loop_
_entity_poly.entity_id
_entity_poly.type
_entity_poly.pdbx_seq_one_letter_code
_entity_poly.pdbx_strand_id
1 'polypeptide(L)'
;METAPTSLLTDPMAVFGFLALIVALIFWVSELPRFKKIFEVIPPVIYVYFIPMFTTSTGITPSSSPLYDWTVPYLLLFALLLLMISVDVSSIIKLGPTALFMVTAGAVGIVIGGPISLLLFQNLLPADAWTGFAALSGSWIGGTANMVAIAESVGTPESAYGPVIVVDTVVGYGWMGVLIALAGYQAVFDKRTNANTAVIEETNIRLAKMDRQRHPTTLRDAIMMIGFGMAGAVMSLEVGQLLPVLGDPTIISTTTWAILIVVTGGLILSFTPLRELEKVGASGLGYTALYLLLAGIGAQADIRA
;
A
#
# COMPACT_ATOMS: atom_id res chain seq x y z
N MET A 1 24.49 -28.49 -3.87
CA MET A 1 23.17 -28.51 -3.21
C MET A 1 23.37 -27.92 -1.83
N GLU A 2 23.33 -26.59 -1.75
CA GLU A 2 23.39 -25.90 -0.47
C GLU A 2 22.04 -26.11 0.20
N THR A 3 22.05 -26.76 1.37
CA THR A 3 20.86 -27.01 2.16
C THR A 3 20.26 -25.67 2.55
N ALA A 4 19.08 -25.33 2.02
CA ALA A 4 18.33 -24.17 2.50
C ALA A 4 18.27 -24.25 4.03
N PRO A 5 18.64 -23.17 4.76
CA PRO A 5 18.62 -23.20 6.21
C PRO A 5 17.21 -23.59 6.67
N THR A 6 17.13 -24.65 7.49
CA THR A 6 15.87 -25.14 8.01
C THR A 6 15.29 -24.06 8.91
N SER A 7 14.23 -23.38 8.47
CA SER A 7 13.62 -22.32 9.25
C SER A 7 13.04 -22.88 10.55
N LEU A 8 13.10 -22.10 11.63
CA LEU A 8 12.57 -22.50 12.93
C LEU A 8 11.05 -22.71 12.89
N LEU A 9 10.35 -21.78 12.24
CA LEU A 9 8.92 -21.88 11.96
C LEU A 9 8.71 -22.39 10.54
N THR A 10 7.90 -23.43 10.38
CA THR A 10 7.56 -24.02 9.08
C THR A 10 6.05 -24.14 8.87
N ASP A 11 5.28 -24.28 9.94
CA ASP A 11 3.81 -24.31 9.88
C ASP A 11 3.26 -22.94 9.42
N PRO A 12 2.42 -22.89 8.35
CA PRO A 12 1.90 -21.63 7.82
C PRO A 12 1.14 -20.78 8.85
N MET A 13 0.40 -21.40 9.75
CA MET A 13 -0.36 -20.68 10.77
C MET A 13 0.54 -20.15 11.89
N ALA A 14 1.58 -20.90 12.26
CA ALA A 14 2.62 -20.43 13.17
C ALA A 14 3.37 -19.22 12.60
N VAL A 15 3.71 -19.25 11.30
CA VAL A 15 4.32 -18.12 10.60
C VAL A 15 3.37 -16.92 10.61
N PHE A 16 2.08 -17.11 10.31
CA PHE A 16 1.09 -16.02 10.37
C PHE A 16 0.97 -15.40 11.76
N GLY A 17 0.85 -16.24 12.79
CA GLY A 17 0.76 -15.78 14.17
C GLY A 17 1.99 -15.00 14.60
N PHE A 18 3.19 -15.42 14.18
CA PHE A 18 4.43 -14.71 14.42
C PHE A 18 4.48 -13.35 13.71
N LEU A 19 4.12 -13.28 12.44
CA LEU A 19 4.07 -12.02 11.68
C LEU A 19 3.02 -11.05 12.25
N ALA A 20 1.82 -11.55 12.59
CA ALA A 20 0.78 -10.75 13.22
C ALA A 20 1.23 -10.20 14.58
N LEU A 21 1.96 -10.99 15.37
CA LEU A 21 2.55 -10.55 16.63
C LEU A 21 3.59 -9.45 16.40
N ILE A 22 4.46 -9.59 15.39
CA ILE A 22 5.42 -8.53 15.02
C ILE A 22 4.69 -7.22 14.73
N VAL A 23 3.66 -7.25 13.87
CA VAL A 23 2.88 -6.06 13.53
C VAL A 23 2.25 -5.45 14.79
N ALA A 24 1.61 -6.26 15.63
CA ALA A 24 1.01 -5.80 16.88
C ALA A 24 2.03 -5.15 17.82
N LEU A 25 3.21 -5.77 17.99
CA LEU A 25 4.28 -5.24 18.83
C LEU A 25 4.84 -3.92 18.28
N ILE A 26 5.01 -3.79 16.97
CA ILE A 26 5.50 -2.54 16.36
C ILE A 26 4.54 -1.39 16.66
N PHE A 27 3.24 -1.59 16.45
CA PHE A 27 2.24 -0.54 16.72
C PHE A 27 2.09 -0.26 18.21
N TRP A 28 2.14 -1.28 19.06
CA TRP A 28 2.12 -1.08 20.51
C TRP A 28 3.33 -0.28 20.99
N VAL A 29 4.53 -0.61 20.51
CA VAL A 29 5.77 0.09 20.87
C VAL A 29 5.81 1.52 20.32
N SER A 30 5.22 1.77 19.14
CA SER A 30 5.20 3.11 18.54
C SER A 30 4.37 4.12 19.35
N GLU A 31 3.37 3.64 20.09
CA GLU A 31 2.55 4.45 21.00
C GLU A 31 3.23 4.73 22.35
N LEU A 32 4.30 4.00 22.70
CA LEU A 32 5.00 4.21 23.96
C LEU A 32 5.76 5.56 23.97
N PRO A 33 5.61 6.39 25.02
CA PRO A 33 6.25 7.71 25.09
C PRO A 33 7.77 7.69 24.90
N ARG A 34 8.43 6.61 25.32
CA ARG A 34 9.88 6.43 25.22
C ARG A 34 10.37 6.28 23.78
N PHE A 35 9.56 5.72 22.89
CA PHE A 35 9.95 5.41 21.51
C PHE A 35 9.34 6.36 20.48
N LYS A 36 8.44 7.27 20.89
CA LYS A 36 7.75 8.22 20.01
C LYS A 36 8.69 8.96 19.04
N LYS A 37 9.82 9.48 19.52
CA LYS A 37 10.81 10.20 18.68
C LYS A 37 11.43 9.33 17.59
N ILE A 38 11.58 8.03 17.83
CA ILE A 38 12.13 7.10 16.83
C ILE A 38 11.08 6.88 15.74
N PHE A 39 9.83 6.67 16.12
CA PHE A 39 8.73 6.45 15.17
C PHE A 39 8.26 7.72 14.45
N GLU A 40 8.60 8.91 14.96
CA GLU A 40 8.46 10.19 14.25
C GLU A 40 9.49 10.32 13.11
N VAL A 41 10.66 9.69 13.23
CA VAL A 41 11.71 9.71 12.18
C VAL A 41 11.52 8.56 11.20
N ILE A 42 11.22 7.36 11.71
CA ILE A 42 11.04 6.14 10.90
C ILE A 42 9.61 5.63 11.13
N PRO A 43 8.71 5.70 10.13
CA PRO A 43 7.33 5.28 10.35
C PRO A 43 7.17 3.78 10.60
N PRO A 44 6.12 3.34 11.33
CA PRO A 44 5.86 1.93 11.66
C PRO A 44 5.91 0.96 10.47
N VAL A 45 5.43 1.40 9.31
CA VAL A 45 5.42 0.65 8.05
C VAL A 45 6.81 0.11 7.64
N ILE A 46 7.88 0.87 7.91
CA ILE A 46 9.26 0.48 7.61
C ILE A 46 9.61 -0.74 8.45
N TYR A 47 9.33 -0.70 9.75
CA TYR A 47 9.58 -1.81 10.66
C TYR A 47 8.73 -3.04 10.30
N VAL A 48 7.47 -2.84 9.90
CA VAL A 48 6.56 -3.92 9.49
C VAL A 48 7.11 -4.68 8.29
N TYR A 49 7.85 -4.03 7.40
CA TYR A 49 8.49 -4.70 6.27
C TYR A 49 9.85 -5.32 6.65
N PHE A 50 10.73 -4.54 7.28
CA PHE A 50 12.11 -4.97 7.50
C PHE A 50 12.29 -5.97 8.63
N ILE A 51 11.50 -5.90 9.71
CA ILE A 51 11.64 -6.87 10.82
C ILE A 51 11.34 -8.29 10.33
N PRO A 52 10.23 -8.56 9.60
CA PRO A 52 9.99 -9.85 8.97
C PRO A 52 11.09 -10.30 8.00
N MET A 53 11.63 -9.38 7.20
CA MET A 53 12.78 -9.67 6.33
C MET A 53 14.00 -10.15 7.15
N PHE A 54 14.34 -9.47 8.24
CA PHE A 54 15.42 -9.90 9.13
C PHE A 54 15.13 -11.23 9.80
N THR A 55 13.88 -11.52 10.19
CA THR A 55 13.52 -12.82 10.77
C THR A 55 13.67 -13.95 9.75
N THR A 56 13.37 -13.69 8.47
CA THR A 56 13.63 -14.64 7.39
C THR A 56 15.12 -14.83 7.15
N SER A 57 15.88 -13.75 7.00
CA SER A 57 17.33 -13.83 6.81
C SER A 57 18.07 -14.45 8.00
N THR A 58 17.52 -14.42 9.22
CA THR A 58 18.10 -15.11 10.39
C THR A 58 17.67 -16.57 10.52
N GLY A 59 16.76 -17.06 9.66
CA GLY A 59 16.26 -18.43 9.65
C GLY A 59 15.12 -18.69 10.65
N ILE A 60 14.46 -17.65 11.17
CA ILE A 60 13.30 -17.80 12.06
C ILE A 60 12.06 -18.17 11.26
N THR A 61 11.80 -17.42 10.18
CA THR A 61 10.71 -17.65 9.23
C THR A 61 11.26 -18.11 7.87
N PRO A 62 10.48 -18.84 7.06
CA PRO A 62 10.90 -19.21 5.72
C PRO A 62 10.57 -18.08 4.72
N SER A 63 11.42 -17.92 3.71
CA SER A 63 11.16 -17.03 2.57
C SER A 63 10.03 -17.53 1.66
N SER A 64 9.74 -18.84 1.70
CA SER A 64 8.62 -19.46 0.99
C SER A 64 7.70 -20.20 1.94
N SER A 65 6.40 -19.91 1.90
CA SER A 65 5.38 -20.56 2.73
C SER A 65 4.02 -20.53 2.02
N PRO A 66 3.20 -21.62 2.10
CA PRO A 66 1.81 -21.60 1.66
C PRO A 66 0.94 -20.51 2.29
N LEU A 67 1.42 -19.90 3.38
CA LEU A 67 0.80 -18.73 3.98
C LEU A 67 0.64 -17.58 2.98
N TYR A 68 1.69 -17.32 2.20
CA TYR A 68 1.77 -16.12 1.37
C TYR A 68 0.80 -16.19 0.19
N ASP A 69 0.52 -17.40 -0.30
CA ASP A 69 -0.41 -17.69 -1.41
C ASP A 69 -1.83 -17.19 -1.15
N TRP A 70 -2.27 -17.16 0.12
CA TRP A 70 -3.58 -16.63 0.49
C TRP A 70 -3.49 -15.28 1.21
N THR A 71 -2.48 -15.07 2.06
CA THR A 71 -2.40 -13.84 2.85
C THR A 71 -2.25 -12.63 1.94
N VAL A 72 -1.44 -12.74 0.88
CA VAL A 72 -1.15 -11.63 -0.02
C VAL A 72 -2.38 -11.22 -0.84
N PRO A 73 -2.98 -12.08 -1.68
CA PRO A 73 -4.07 -11.66 -2.55
C PRO A 73 -5.35 -11.34 -1.77
N TYR A 74 -5.73 -12.14 -0.76
CA TYR A 74 -7.00 -11.93 -0.07
C TYR A 74 -6.96 -10.73 0.88
N LEU A 75 -5.87 -10.52 1.65
CA LEU A 75 -5.76 -9.32 2.49
C LEU A 75 -5.61 -8.04 1.66
N LEU A 76 -4.94 -8.10 0.50
CA LEU A 76 -4.89 -6.98 -0.42
C LEU A 76 -6.29 -6.58 -0.90
N LEU A 77 -7.05 -7.53 -1.45
CA LEU A 77 -8.39 -7.23 -1.98
C LEU A 77 -9.37 -6.83 -0.87
N PHE A 78 -9.28 -7.46 0.31
CA PHE A 78 -10.01 -7.08 1.50
C PHE A 78 -9.73 -5.62 1.87
N ALA A 79 -8.45 -5.26 1.95
CA ALA A 79 -8.04 -3.91 2.31
C ALA A 79 -8.51 -2.88 1.27
N LEU A 80 -8.29 -3.17 -0.01
CA LEU A 80 -8.72 -2.29 -1.11
C LEU A 80 -10.23 -2.05 -1.06
N LEU A 81 -11.03 -3.08 -0.81
CA LEU A 81 -12.48 -2.93 -0.71
C LEU A 81 -12.88 -1.94 0.40
N LEU A 82 -12.38 -2.15 1.62
CA LEU A 82 -12.70 -1.30 2.76
C LEU A 82 -12.20 0.14 2.58
N LEU A 83 -10.99 0.30 2.02
CA LEU A 83 -10.43 1.61 1.71
C LEU A 83 -11.26 2.33 0.64
N MET A 84 -11.66 1.64 -0.43
CA MET A 84 -12.43 2.24 -1.53
C MET A 84 -13.86 2.64 -1.12
N ILE A 85 -14.53 1.85 -0.28
CA ILE A 85 -15.85 2.21 0.27
C ILE A 85 -15.77 3.47 1.15
N SER A 86 -14.62 3.69 1.78
CA SER A 86 -14.37 4.83 2.67
C SER A 86 -14.07 6.13 1.90
N VAL A 87 -13.82 6.05 0.59
CA VAL A 87 -13.49 7.21 -0.25
C VAL A 87 -14.70 8.14 -0.41
N ASP A 88 -14.49 9.45 -0.24
CA ASP A 88 -15.47 10.47 -0.58
C ASP A 88 -15.35 10.91 -2.04
N VAL A 89 -15.82 10.06 -2.96
CA VAL A 89 -15.73 10.32 -4.41
C VAL A 89 -16.40 11.65 -4.77
N SER A 90 -17.53 11.99 -4.13
CA SER A 90 -18.22 13.26 -4.34
C SER A 90 -17.36 14.47 -3.94
N SER A 91 -16.58 14.38 -2.86
CA SER A 91 -15.65 15.46 -2.48
C SER A 91 -14.45 15.55 -3.43
N ILE A 92 -13.93 14.41 -3.90
CA ILE A 92 -12.82 14.40 -4.87
C ILE A 92 -13.25 15.06 -6.18
N ILE A 93 -14.45 14.74 -6.69
CA ILE A 93 -14.97 15.35 -7.93
C ILE A 93 -15.12 16.88 -7.80
N LYS A 94 -15.47 17.39 -6.61
CA LYS A 94 -15.58 18.84 -6.36
C LYS A 94 -14.25 19.59 -6.47
N LEU A 95 -13.12 18.90 -6.29
CA LEU A 95 -11.80 19.49 -6.54
C LEU A 95 -11.60 19.81 -8.03
N GLY A 96 -12.39 19.18 -8.92
CA GLY A 96 -12.50 19.54 -10.33
C GLY A 96 -11.17 19.48 -11.08
N PRO A 97 -10.91 20.44 -11.99
CA PRO A 97 -9.69 20.47 -12.80
C PRO A 97 -8.40 20.54 -11.98
N THR A 98 -8.45 21.09 -10.76
CA THR A 98 -7.26 21.21 -9.89
C THR A 98 -6.73 19.85 -9.46
N ALA A 99 -7.61 18.93 -9.03
CA ALA A 99 -7.20 17.58 -8.67
C ALA A 99 -6.66 16.81 -9.89
N LEU A 100 -7.33 16.92 -11.04
CA LEU A 100 -6.87 16.27 -12.27
C LEU A 100 -5.49 16.79 -12.69
N PHE A 101 -5.28 18.11 -12.61
CA PHE A 101 -3.98 18.72 -12.90
C PHE A 101 -2.90 18.23 -11.95
N MET A 102 -3.17 18.18 -10.63
CA MET A 102 -2.22 17.69 -9.65
C MET A 102 -1.80 16.24 -9.89
N VAL A 103 -2.77 15.34 -10.09
CA VAL A 103 -2.51 13.92 -10.38
C VAL A 103 -1.74 13.77 -11.69
N THR A 104 -2.16 14.48 -12.74
CA THR A 104 -1.49 14.40 -14.05
C THR A 104 -0.07 14.96 -13.99
N ALA A 105 0.14 16.09 -13.32
CA ALA A 105 1.47 16.68 -13.15
C ALA A 105 2.39 15.74 -12.36
N GLY A 106 1.88 15.10 -11.29
CA GLY A 106 2.62 14.09 -10.54
C GLY A 106 3.00 12.88 -11.41
N ALA A 107 2.03 12.32 -12.14
CA ALA A 107 2.26 11.19 -13.03
C ALA A 107 3.26 11.50 -14.15
N VAL A 108 3.11 12.66 -14.81
CA VAL A 108 4.08 13.14 -15.82
C VAL A 108 5.46 13.33 -15.20
N GLY A 109 5.52 13.85 -13.97
CA GLY A 109 6.77 13.97 -13.22
C GLY A 109 7.47 12.61 -13.04
N ILE A 110 6.74 11.55 -12.75
CA ILE A 110 7.29 10.18 -12.62
C ILE A 110 7.71 9.63 -13.98
N VAL A 111 6.87 9.77 -15.01
CA VAL A 111 7.13 9.30 -16.38
C VAL A 111 8.37 9.97 -16.99
N ILE A 112 8.66 11.22 -16.62
CA ILE A 112 9.86 11.93 -17.08
C ILE A 112 11.04 11.67 -16.13
N GLY A 113 10.83 11.79 -14.83
CA GLY A 113 11.88 11.70 -13.81
C GLY A 113 12.50 10.32 -13.69
N GLY A 114 11.71 9.25 -13.82
CA GLY A 114 12.19 7.87 -13.78
C GLY A 114 13.24 7.57 -14.86
N PRO A 115 12.92 7.77 -16.16
CA PRO A 115 13.87 7.60 -17.25
C PRO A 115 15.09 8.52 -17.14
N ILE A 116 14.93 9.78 -16.74
CA ILE A 116 16.07 10.69 -16.54
C ILE A 116 17.00 10.15 -15.44
N SER A 117 16.45 9.72 -14.31
CA SER A 117 17.22 9.13 -13.22
C SER A 117 17.97 7.88 -13.69
N LEU A 118 17.30 6.98 -14.41
CA LEU A 118 17.94 5.80 -14.99
C LEU A 118 19.07 6.20 -15.93
N LEU A 119 18.87 7.14 -16.85
CA LEU A 119 19.90 7.58 -17.80
C LEU A 119 21.15 8.16 -17.11
N LEU A 120 20.96 8.87 -16.00
CA LEU A 120 22.05 9.47 -15.23
C LEU A 120 22.87 8.42 -14.45
N PHE A 121 22.21 7.37 -13.96
CA PHE A 121 22.82 6.39 -13.04
C PHE A 121 22.98 4.97 -13.63
N GLN A 122 22.53 4.71 -14.85
CA GLN A 122 22.55 3.38 -15.49
C GLN A 122 23.92 2.69 -15.46
N ASN A 123 25.01 3.46 -15.55
CA ASN A 123 26.38 2.90 -15.52
C ASN A 123 26.79 2.33 -14.15
N LEU A 124 26.06 2.67 -13.08
CA LEU A 124 26.27 2.18 -11.72
C LEU A 124 25.29 1.07 -11.34
N LEU A 125 24.37 0.72 -12.23
CA LEU A 125 23.27 -0.20 -11.98
C LEU A 125 23.39 -1.46 -12.84
N PRO A 126 22.80 -2.58 -12.41
CA PRO A 126 22.61 -3.75 -13.26
C PRO A 126 21.88 -3.41 -14.57
N ALA A 127 22.17 -4.17 -15.64
CA ALA A 127 21.59 -3.92 -16.97
C ALA A 127 20.05 -4.04 -17.00
N ASP A 128 19.48 -4.82 -16.08
CA ASP A 128 18.06 -5.05 -15.89
C ASP A 128 17.41 -4.08 -14.89
N ALA A 129 18.15 -3.11 -14.33
CA ALA A 129 17.63 -2.18 -13.32
C ALA A 129 16.41 -1.38 -13.79
N TRP A 130 16.27 -1.16 -15.10
CA TRP A 130 15.12 -0.49 -15.69
C TRP A 130 13.78 -1.18 -15.35
N THR A 131 13.78 -2.50 -15.13
CA THR A 131 12.60 -3.27 -14.73
C THR A 131 12.12 -2.86 -13.33
N GLY A 132 13.05 -2.67 -12.39
CA GLY A 132 12.77 -2.13 -11.06
C GLY A 132 12.25 -0.69 -11.07
N PHE A 133 12.76 0.16 -11.98
CA PHE A 133 12.23 1.52 -12.17
C PHE A 133 10.80 1.50 -12.75
N ALA A 134 10.52 0.60 -13.69
CA ALA A 134 9.18 0.41 -14.23
C ALA A 134 8.21 -0.02 -13.10
N ALA A 135 8.60 -1.02 -12.29
CA ALA A 135 7.84 -1.44 -11.12
C ALA A 135 7.59 -0.27 -10.15
N LEU A 136 8.64 0.48 -9.78
CA LEU A 136 8.55 1.60 -8.85
C LEU A 136 7.62 2.71 -9.35
N SER A 137 7.61 2.98 -10.66
CA SER A 137 6.67 3.92 -11.28
C SER A 137 5.21 3.50 -11.07
N GLY A 138 4.95 2.18 -11.10
CA GLY A 138 3.66 1.60 -10.75
C GLY A 138 3.25 1.94 -9.33
N SER A 139 4.19 1.85 -8.38
CA SER A 139 3.92 2.20 -6.98
C SER A 139 3.58 3.67 -6.81
N TRP A 140 4.36 4.56 -7.44
CA TRP A 140 4.20 6.00 -7.21
C TRP A 140 3.01 6.62 -7.96
N ILE A 141 2.56 6.01 -9.07
CA ILE A 141 1.36 6.46 -9.78
C ILE A 141 0.10 5.77 -9.24
N GLY A 142 0.17 4.48 -8.92
CA GLY A 142 -1.00 3.63 -8.68
C GLY A 142 -0.92 2.70 -7.46
N GLY A 143 0.13 2.80 -6.65
CA GLY A 143 0.32 2.03 -5.40
C GLY A 143 0.99 0.67 -5.58
N THR A 144 1.30 0.03 -4.45
CA THR A 144 2.07 -1.23 -4.38
C THR A 144 1.49 -2.36 -5.23
N ALA A 145 0.16 -2.43 -5.38
CA ALA A 145 -0.48 -3.43 -6.25
C ALA A 145 -0.15 -3.22 -7.74
N ASN A 146 -0.11 -1.96 -8.19
CA ASN A 146 0.26 -1.60 -9.55
C ASN A 146 1.76 -1.83 -9.79
N MET A 147 2.60 -1.61 -8.78
CA MET A 147 4.01 -2.00 -8.82
C MET A 147 4.20 -3.49 -9.08
N VAL A 148 3.52 -4.36 -8.34
CA VAL A 148 3.62 -5.82 -8.51
C VAL A 148 3.20 -6.23 -9.92
N ALA A 149 2.08 -5.70 -10.42
CA ALA A 149 1.60 -6.01 -11.78
C ALA A 149 2.59 -5.58 -12.87
N ILE A 150 3.17 -4.39 -12.75
CA ILE A 150 4.20 -3.93 -13.71
C ILE A 150 5.46 -4.78 -13.57
N ALA A 151 5.89 -5.08 -12.34
CA ALA A 151 7.08 -5.86 -12.07
C ALA A 151 7.02 -7.24 -12.73
N GLU A 152 5.87 -7.92 -12.64
CA GLU A 152 5.60 -9.19 -13.31
C GLU A 152 5.62 -9.04 -14.85
N SER A 153 4.96 -8.00 -15.37
CA SER A 153 4.86 -7.75 -16.82
C SER A 153 6.21 -7.48 -17.49
N VAL A 154 7.12 -6.77 -16.82
CA VAL A 154 8.47 -6.48 -17.33
C VAL A 154 9.51 -7.54 -16.93
N GLY A 155 9.10 -8.59 -16.21
CA GLY A 155 10.01 -9.66 -15.76
C GLY A 155 11.07 -9.18 -14.76
N THR A 156 10.68 -8.32 -13.81
CA THR A 156 11.58 -7.82 -12.76
C THR A 156 12.13 -9.01 -11.97
N PRO A 157 13.46 -9.15 -11.81
CA PRO A 157 14.04 -10.24 -11.02
C PRO A 157 13.62 -10.14 -9.55
N GLU A 158 13.41 -11.27 -8.88
CA GLU A 158 13.09 -11.32 -7.44
C GLU A 158 14.12 -10.56 -6.58
N SER A 159 15.40 -10.60 -6.95
CA SER A 159 16.48 -9.87 -6.28
C SER A 159 16.32 -8.34 -6.34
N ALA A 160 15.55 -7.81 -7.30
CA ALA A 160 15.27 -6.39 -7.42
C ALA A 160 14.04 -5.94 -6.60
N TYR A 161 13.14 -6.85 -6.21
CA TYR A 161 11.94 -6.50 -5.43
C TYR A 161 12.29 -5.91 -4.07
N GLY A 162 13.22 -6.55 -3.35
CA GLY A 162 13.69 -6.07 -2.05
C GLY A 162 14.13 -4.60 -2.11
N PRO A 163 15.14 -4.26 -2.92
CA PRO A 163 15.58 -2.89 -3.12
C PRO A 163 14.48 -1.93 -3.58
N VAL A 164 13.62 -2.33 -4.52
CA VAL A 164 12.51 -1.48 -5.02
C VAL A 164 11.53 -1.14 -3.91
N ILE A 165 11.10 -2.12 -3.10
CA ILE A 165 10.18 -1.88 -1.98
C ILE A 165 10.84 -1.00 -0.92
N VAL A 166 12.12 -1.21 -0.63
CA VAL A 166 12.87 -0.36 0.30
C VAL A 166 12.90 1.08 -0.19
N VAL A 167 13.24 1.30 -1.47
CA VAL A 167 13.26 2.64 -2.07
C VAL A 167 11.87 3.26 -2.05
N ASP A 168 10.83 2.53 -2.46
CA ASP A 168 9.44 2.97 -2.44
C ASP A 168 9.02 3.50 -1.07
N THR A 169 9.32 2.70 -0.04
CA THR A 169 8.95 2.99 1.34
C THR A 169 9.80 4.15 1.89
N VAL A 170 11.12 4.06 1.83
CA VAL A 170 12.02 5.05 2.42
C VAL A 170 11.92 6.41 1.72
N VAL A 171 11.93 6.43 0.38
CA VAL A 171 11.82 7.67 -0.38
C VAL A 171 10.40 8.24 -0.28
N GLY A 172 9.37 7.39 -0.40
CA GLY A 172 7.97 7.83 -0.29
C GLY A 172 7.68 8.48 1.07
N TYR A 173 8.01 7.80 2.18
CA TYR A 173 7.78 8.35 3.52
C TYR A 173 8.77 9.46 3.90
N GLY A 174 10.03 9.37 3.46
CA GLY A 174 11.00 10.45 3.64
C GLY A 174 10.53 11.74 2.97
N TRP A 175 10.02 11.64 1.75
CA TRP A 175 9.43 12.76 1.02
C TRP A 175 8.15 13.26 1.69
N MET A 176 7.29 12.37 2.19
CA MET A 176 6.12 12.76 3.00
C MET A 176 6.53 13.61 4.23
N GLY A 177 7.59 13.21 4.93
CA GLY A 177 8.15 14.00 6.04
C GLY A 177 8.58 15.41 5.62
N VAL A 178 9.25 15.52 4.46
CA VAL A 178 9.61 16.82 3.87
C VAL A 178 8.36 17.64 3.54
N LEU A 179 7.34 17.05 2.92
CA LEU A 179 6.09 17.73 2.60
C LEU A 179 5.36 18.23 3.85
N ILE A 180 5.31 17.45 4.93
CA ILE A 180 4.71 17.86 6.20
C ILE A 180 5.49 19.03 6.81
N ALA A 181 6.82 18.99 6.77
CA ALA A 181 7.65 20.11 7.23
C ALA A 181 7.38 21.38 6.40
N LEU A 182 7.22 21.24 5.08
CA LEU A 182 6.88 22.34 4.18
C LEU A 182 5.44 22.84 4.34
N ALA A 183 4.50 21.99 4.76
CA ALA A 183 3.11 22.36 5.00
C ALA A 183 2.99 23.46 6.08
N GLY A 184 3.91 23.51 7.05
CA GLY A 184 4.00 24.61 8.02
C GLY A 184 4.26 25.98 7.40
N TYR A 185 4.80 26.03 6.18
CA TYR A 185 5.05 27.26 5.41
C TYR A 185 4.00 27.54 4.35
N GLN A 186 2.94 26.72 4.27
CA GLN A 186 1.92 26.81 3.23
C GLN A 186 1.33 28.22 3.12
N ALA A 187 0.94 28.87 4.23
CA ALA A 187 0.37 30.22 4.22
C ALA A 187 1.30 31.28 3.63
N VAL A 188 2.62 31.15 3.83
CA VAL A 188 3.62 32.06 3.25
C VAL A 188 3.70 31.85 1.74
N PHE A 189 3.70 30.60 1.30
CA PHE A 189 3.73 30.24 -0.11
C PHE A 189 2.46 30.69 -0.84
N ASP A 190 1.28 30.42 -0.27
CA ASP A 190 -0.02 30.80 -0.82
C ASP A 190 -0.12 32.31 -1.00
N LYS A 191 0.34 33.09 -0.02
CA LYS A 191 0.38 34.56 -0.12
C LYS A 191 1.35 35.04 -1.20
N ARG A 192 2.50 34.37 -1.37
CA ARG A 192 3.49 34.73 -2.40
C ARG A 192 3.00 34.43 -3.81
N THR A 193 2.22 33.37 -3.99
CA THR A 193 1.70 32.94 -5.29
C THR A 193 0.29 33.46 -5.59
N ASN A 194 -0.35 34.16 -4.64
CA ASN A 194 -1.76 34.53 -4.68
C ASN A 194 -2.67 33.31 -4.96
N ALA A 195 -2.38 32.19 -4.29
CA ALA A 195 -3.12 30.94 -4.47
C ALA A 195 -4.55 31.07 -3.92
N ASN A 196 -5.52 30.52 -4.66
CA ASN A 196 -6.90 30.38 -4.18
C ASN A 196 -7.02 29.11 -3.33
N THR A 197 -7.19 29.27 -2.02
CA THR A 197 -7.26 28.16 -1.05
C THR A 197 -8.68 27.77 -0.66
N ALA A 198 -9.72 28.42 -1.21
CA ALA A 198 -11.11 28.24 -0.77
C ALA A 198 -11.59 26.78 -0.85
N VAL A 199 -11.21 26.07 -1.92
CA VAL A 199 -11.59 24.66 -2.15
C VAL A 199 -10.90 23.73 -1.14
N ILE A 200 -9.64 24.03 -0.77
CA ILE A 200 -8.89 23.27 0.23
C ILE A 200 -9.52 23.47 1.61
N GLU A 201 -9.87 24.70 1.96
CA GLU A 201 -10.47 25.02 3.25
C GLU A 201 -11.85 24.35 3.42
N GLU A 202 -12.71 24.38 2.40
CA GLU A 202 -13.99 23.65 2.43
C GLU A 202 -13.77 22.14 2.63
N THR A 203 -12.77 21.59 1.94
CA THR A 203 -12.42 20.16 2.06
C THR A 203 -11.93 19.83 3.48
N ASN A 204 -11.06 20.65 4.06
CA ASN A 204 -10.54 20.48 5.43
C ASN A 204 -11.66 20.54 6.47
N ILE A 205 -12.58 21.50 6.36
CA ILE A 205 -13.75 21.61 7.26
C ILE A 205 -14.61 20.35 7.19
N ARG A 206 -14.80 19.80 5.99
CA ARG A 206 -15.59 18.58 5.79
C ARG A 206 -14.90 17.35 6.38
N LEU A 207 -13.59 17.20 6.19
CA LEU A 207 -12.79 16.14 6.81
C LEU A 207 -12.87 16.23 8.34
N ALA A 208 -12.70 17.42 8.91
CA ALA A 208 -12.82 17.63 10.36
C ALA A 208 -14.23 17.29 10.90
N LYS A 209 -15.29 17.55 10.11
CA LYS A 209 -16.66 17.16 10.47
C LYS A 209 -16.85 15.64 10.41
N MET A 210 -16.24 14.95 9.44
CA MET A 210 -16.26 13.50 9.35
C MET A 210 -15.55 12.85 10.55
N ASP A 211 -14.39 13.38 10.96
CA ASP A 211 -13.68 12.89 12.14
C ASP A 211 -14.50 13.02 13.42
N ARG A 212 -15.25 14.11 13.59
CA ARG A 212 -16.16 14.27 14.74
C ARG A 212 -17.34 13.28 14.76
N GLN A 213 -17.63 12.65 13.63
CA GLN A 213 -18.68 11.62 13.51
C GLN A 213 -18.15 10.21 13.72
N ARG A 214 -16.83 10.03 13.90
CA ARG A 214 -16.26 8.72 14.22
C ARG A 214 -16.70 8.29 15.61
N HIS A 215 -17.08 7.02 15.73
CA HIS A 215 -17.47 6.39 16.98
C HIS A 215 -16.92 4.96 17.04
N PRO A 216 -16.75 4.39 18.25
CA PRO A 216 -16.13 3.08 18.43
C PRO A 216 -16.81 1.99 17.61
N THR A 217 -16.01 1.10 17.02
CA THR A 217 -16.49 -0.05 16.26
C THR A 217 -17.31 -0.98 17.16
N THR A 218 -18.56 -1.26 16.79
CA THR A 218 -19.38 -2.27 17.49
C THR A 218 -19.11 -3.67 16.95
N LEU A 219 -19.57 -4.72 17.66
CA LEU A 219 -19.49 -6.10 17.17
C LEU A 219 -20.17 -6.27 15.80
N ARG A 220 -21.32 -5.62 15.60
CA ARG A 220 -22.04 -5.65 14.31
C ARG A 220 -21.18 -5.05 13.20
N ASP A 221 -20.54 -3.92 13.47
CA ASP A 221 -19.69 -3.25 12.49
C ASP A 221 -18.49 -4.10 12.13
N ALA A 222 -17.82 -4.69 13.12
CA ALA A 222 -16.70 -5.59 12.91
C ALA A 222 -17.09 -6.80 12.05
N ILE A 223 -18.20 -7.47 12.37
CA ILE A 223 -18.71 -8.60 11.57
C ILE A 223 -19.04 -8.17 10.15
N MET A 224 -19.69 -7.02 9.97
CA MET A 224 -20.03 -6.48 8.66
C MET A 224 -18.77 -6.19 7.84
N MET A 225 -17.78 -5.51 8.40
CA MET A 225 -16.54 -5.18 7.69
C MET A 225 -15.73 -6.43 7.35
N ILE A 226 -15.61 -7.39 8.28
CA ILE A 226 -14.88 -8.65 8.05
C ILE A 226 -15.59 -9.49 6.98
N GLY A 227 -16.90 -9.71 7.16
CA GLY A 227 -17.70 -10.54 6.26
C GLY A 227 -17.80 -9.93 4.86
N PHE A 228 -18.13 -8.64 4.76
CA PHE A 228 -18.24 -7.95 3.49
C PHE A 228 -16.90 -7.82 2.79
N GLY A 229 -15.86 -7.44 3.54
CA GLY A 229 -14.49 -7.34 3.03
C GLY A 229 -14.01 -8.67 2.45
N MET A 230 -14.19 -9.77 3.19
CA MET A 230 -13.69 -11.08 2.76
C MET A 230 -14.54 -11.67 1.63
N ALA A 231 -15.86 -11.54 1.70
CA ALA A 231 -16.73 -11.97 0.60
C ALA A 231 -16.40 -11.21 -0.69
N GLY A 232 -16.20 -9.90 -0.61
CA GLY A 232 -15.80 -9.09 -1.77
C GLY A 232 -14.43 -9.45 -2.32
N ALA A 233 -13.45 -9.77 -1.46
CA ALA A 233 -12.14 -10.25 -1.88
C ALA A 233 -12.22 -11.57 -2.65
N VAL A 234 -12.92 -12.57 -2.09
CA VAL A 234 -13.11 -13.88 -2.72
C VAL A 234 -13.88 -13.74 -4.03
N MET A 235 -15.02 -13.03 -4.04
CA MET A 235 -15.82 -12.84 -5.26
C MET A 235 -15.03 -12.15 -6.36
N SER A 236 -14.17 -11.18 -6.02
CA SER A 236 -13.36 -10.48 -7.03
C SER A 236 -12.33 -11.39 -7.68
N LEU A 237 -11.72 -12.32 -6.91
CA LEU A 237 -10.83 -13.34 -7.46
C LEU A 237 -11.57 -14.34 -8.34
N GLU A 238 -12.70 -14.86 -7.87
CA GLU A 238 -13.52 -15.81 -8.63
C GLU A 238 -13.99 -15.20 -9.96
N VAL A 239 -14.48 -13.95 -9.93
CA VAL A 239 -14.88 -13.24 -11.17
C VAL A 239 -13.66 -12.95 -12.05
N GLY A 240 -12.52 -12.59 -11.45
CA GLY A 240 -11.27 -12.37 -12.19
C GLY A 240 -10.80 -13.60 -12.98
N GLN A 241 -11.01 -14.82 -12.45
CA GLN A 241 -10.66 -16.07 -13.13
C GLN A 241 -11.53 -16.36 -14.36
N LEU A 242 -12.72 -15.77 -14.43
CA LEU A 242 -13.63 -15.92 -15.57
C LEU A 242 -13.27 -15.00 -16.74
N LEU A 243 -12.41 -14.00 -16.50
CA LEU A 243 -12.02 -13.00 -17.49
C LEU A 243 -10.75 -13.42 -18.23
N PRO A 244 -10.63 -13.09 -19.53
CA PRO A 244 -9.45 -13.45 -20.30
C PRO A 244 -8.23 -12.65 -19.82
N VAL A 245 -7.08 -13.32 -19.78
CA VAL A 245 -5.77 -12.66 -19.65
C VAL A 245 -5.50 -11.86 -20.92
N LEU A 246 -5.08 -10.59 -20.78
CA LEU A 246 -4.87 -9.67 -21.91
C LEU A 246 -3.42 -9.18 -21.98
N GLY A 247 -2.90 -9.06 -23.21
CA GLY A 247 -1.56 -8.55 -23.52
C GLY A 247 -0.52 -9.65 -23.81
N ASP A 248 0.42 -9.35 -24.71
CA ASP A 248 1.63 -10.16 -24.97
C ASP A 248 2.87 -9.23 -25.00
N PRO A 249 3.69 -9.18 -23.93
CA PRO A 249 3.59 -9.93 -22.67
C PRO A 249 2.34 -9.56 -21.84
N THR A 250 1.93 -10.42 -20.90
CA THR A 250 0.70 -10.22 -20.11
C THR A 250 0.69 -8.87 -19.40
N ILE A 251 -0.37 -8.09 -19.65
CA ILE A 251 -0.60 -6.76 -19.05
C ILE A 251 -1.71 -6.85 -17.99
N ILE A 252 -2.77 -7.61 -18.27
CA ILE A 252 -3.92 -7.78 -17.37
C ILE A 252 -4.03 -9.26 -17.02
N SER A 253 -3.56 -9.61 -15.83
CA SER A 253 -3.68 -10.96 -15.24
C SER A 253 -5.01 -11.13 -14.49
N THR A 254 -5.29 -12.35 -14.06
CA THR A 254 -6.42 -12.68 -13.16
C THR A 254 -6.43 -11.79 -11.91
N THR A 255 -5.26 -11.58 -11.30
CA THR A 255 -5.11 -10.74 -10.11
C THR A 255 -5.36 -9.27 -10.45
N THR A 256 -4.88 -8.79 -11.60
CA THR A 256 -5.19 -7.44 -12.10
C THR A 256 -6.69 -7.24 -12.26
N TRP A 257 -7.40 -8.21 -12.85
CA TRP A 257 -8.86 -8.17 -12.94
C TRP A 257 -9.54 -8.11 -11.57
N ALA A 258 -9.13 -8.95 -10.63
CA ALA A 258 -9.67 -8.94 -9.27
C ALA A 258 -9.48 -7.57 -8.58
N ILE A 259 -8.31 -6.96 -8.73
CA ILE A 259 -8.03 -5.61 -8.23
C ILE A 259 -8.95 -4.58 -8.88
N LEU A 260 -9.09 -4.59 -10.21
CA LEU A 260 -9.96 -3.66 -10.93
C LEU A 260 -11.42 -3.79 -10.51
N ILE A 261 -11.90 -5.04 -10.33
CA ILE A 261 -13.26 -5.33 -9.88
C ILE A 261 -13.48 -4.82 -8.47
N VAL A 262 -12.59 -5.16 -7.53
CA VAL A 262 -12.78 -4.78 -6.11
C VAL A 262 -12.69 -3.27 -5.93
N VAL A 263 -11.79 -2.60 -6.66
CA VAL A 263 -11.63 -1.15 -6.60
C VAL A 263 -12.85 -0.45 -7.20
N THR A 264 -13.27 -0.86 -8.40
CA THR A 264 -14.44 -0.28 -9.07
C THR A 264 -15.71 -0.54 -8.25
N GLY A 265 -15.89 -1.77 -7.77
CA GLY A 265 -17.00 -2.16 -6.91
C GLY A 265 -17.01 -1.35 -5.61
N GLY A 266 -15.88 -1.26 -4.91
CA GLY A 266 -15.74 -0.46 -3.69
C GLY A 266 -16.07 1.02 -3.90
N LEU A 267 -15.60 1.61 -5.01
CA LEU A 267 -15.93 2.99 -5.37
C LEU A 267 -17.43 3.17 -5.69
N ILE A 268 -18.06 2.23 -6.40
CA ILE A 268 -19.52 2.26 -6.62
C ILE A 268 -20.26 2.17 -5.30
N LEU A 269 -19.83 1.27 -4.40
CA LEU A 269 -20.43 1.09 -3.08
C LEU A 269 -20.21 2.31 -2.17
N SER A 270 -19.18 3.13 -2.42
CA SER A 270 -18.97 4.40 -1.70
C SER A 270 -20.10 5.42 -1.89
N PHE A 271 -20.92 5.26 -2.95
CA PHE A 271 -22.14 6.06 -3.16
C PHE A 271 -23.36 5.52 -2.39
N THR A 272 -23.23 4.41 -1.67
CA THR A 272 -24.30 3.76 -0.91
C THR A 272 -24.12 3.96 0.61
N PRO A 273 -25.09 3.57 1.45
CA PRO A 273 -24.94 3.63 2.91
C PRO A 273 -23.75 2.84 3.47
N LEU A 274 -23.14 1.92 2.70
CA LEU A 274 -21.93 1.20 3.13
C LEU A 274 -20.75 2.13 3.40
N ARG A 275 -20.71 3.31 2.78
CA ARG A 275 -19.71 4.33 3.10
C ARG A 275 -19.74 4.77 4.57
N GLU A 276 -20.88 4.65 5.25
CA GLU A 276 -20.97 4.99 6.67
C GLU A 276 -20.13 4.07 7.55
N LEU A 277 -19.65 2.93 7.04
CA LEU A 277 -18.67 2.09 7.72
C LEU A 277 -17.35 2.82 8.01
N GLU A 278 -17.05 3.90 7.29
CA GLU A 278 -15.89 4.74 7.62
C GLU A 278 -16.04 5.43 8.99
N LYS A 279 -17.27 5.72 9.44
CA LYS A 279 -17.53 6.30 10.78
C LYS A 279 -17.18 5.32 11.91
N VAL A 280 -17.13 4.02 11.62
CA VAL A 280 -16.77 2.95 12.57
C VAL A 280 -15.39 2.34 12.29
N GLY A 281 -14.60 2.96 11.39
CA GLY A 281 -13.20 2.59 11.17
C GLY A 281 -12.93 1.59 10.05
N ALA A 282 -13.74 1.56 8.98
CA ALA A 282 -13.48 0.72 7.80
C ALA A 282 -12.07 0.90 7.23
N SER A 283 -11.62 2.15 7.03
CA SER A 283 -10.24 2.42 6.60
C SER A 283 -9.19 1.87 7.58
N GLY A 284 -9.41 1.98 8.89
CA GLY A 284 -8.50 1.45 9.91
C GLY A 284 -8.34 -0.06 9.83
N LEU A 285 -9.44 -0.80 9.63
CA LEU A 285 -9.39 -2.25 9.41
C LEU A 285 -8.74 -2.60 8.06
N GLY A 286 -8.99 -1.81 7.02
CA GLY A 286 -8.31 -1.94 5.73
C GLY A 286 -6.80 -1.78 5.84
N TYR A 287 -6.32 -0.75 6.55
CA TYR A 287 -4.90 -0.55 6.83
C TYR A 287 -4.31 -1.67 7.70
N THR A 288 -5.07 -2.21 8.65
CA THR A 288 -4.64 -3.37 9.45
C THR A 288 -4.32 -4.56 8.55
N ALA A 289 -5.19 -4.85 7.58
CA ALA A 289 -4.94 -5.89 6.59
C ALA A 289 -3.74 -5.56 5.67
N LEU A 290 -3.55 -4.29 5.27
CA LEU A 290 -2.35 -3.87 4.52
C LEU A 290 -1.05 -4.07 5.31
N TYR A 291 -1.05 -3.84 6.62
CA TYR A 291 0.16 -4.06 7.43
C TYR A 291 0.47 -5.54 7.62
N LEU A 292 -0.55 -6.40 7.78
CA LEU A 292 -0.36 -7.86 7.81
C LEU A 292 0.13 -8.40 6.45
N LEU A 293 -0.43 -7.90 5.35
CA LEU A 293 0.05 -8.13 3.99
C LEU A 293 1.53 -7.74 3.87
N LEU A 294 1.88 -6.52 4.27
CA LEU A 294 3.24 -6.00 4.17
C LEU A 294 4.24 -6.82 4.97
N ALA A 295 3.85 -7.31 6.15
CA ALA A 295 4.68 -8.22 6.93
C ALA A 295 4.94 -9.54 6.18
N GLY A 296 3.92 -10.09 5.49
CA GLY A 296 4.07 -11.25 4.63
C GLY A 296 4.97 -11.01 3.41
N ILE A 297 4.89 -9.83 2.79
CA ILE A 297 5.81 -9.45 1.70
C ILE A 297 7.24 -9.30 2.23
N GLY A 298 7.42 -8.65 3.38
CA GLY A 298 8.72 -8.52 4.04
C GLY A 298 9.35 -9.88 4.37
N ALA A 299 8.56 -10.82 4.87
CA ALA A 299 9.02 -12.16 5.19
C ALA A 299 9.44 -13.00 3.96
N GLN A 300 8.97 -12.66 2.76
CA GLN A 300 9.41 -13.30 1.52
C GLN A 300 10.77 -12.78 1.05
N ALA A 301 11.15 -11.57 1.45
CA ALA A 301 12.45 -11.01 1.11
C ALA A 301 13.56 -11.61 1.99
N ASP A 302 14.63 -12.09 1.35
CA ASP A 302 15.83 -12.56 2.03
C ASP A 302 17.05 -11.73 1.60
N ILE A 303 17.71 -11.09 2.57
CA ILE A 303 18.92 -10.29 2.39
C ILE A 303 20.13 -11.18 2.01
N ARG A 304 20.08 -12.48 2.28
CA ARG A 304 21.14 -13.44 1.93
C ARG A 304 21.04 -14.00 0.51
N ALA A 305 19.89 -13.83 -0.13
CA ALA A 305 19.59 -14.42 -1.45
C ALA A 305 20.14 -13.58 -2.60
#